data_AF-A0AAV4JLJ4-F1
#
_entry.id   AF-A0AAV4JLJ4-F1
#
_cell.length_a   1.000
_cell.length_b   1.000
_cell.length_c   1.000
_cell.angle_alpha   90.00
_cell.angle_beta   90.00
_cell.angle_gamma   90.00
#
_symmetry.space_group_name_H-M   'P 1'
#
loop_
_entity.id
_entity.type
_entity.pdbx_description
1 polymer ?
#
loop_
_entity_poly.entity_id
_entity_poly.type
_entity_poly.pdbx_seq_one_letter_code
_entity_poly.pdbx_strand_id
1 'polypeptide(L)'
;MKLHEIASSLEISETSAHRTVSDELGYRKVNARWVPKQLTDNHKEQRLDICRELLRRSKSSRRVHGHTANAGGDFLDYDEMRLIVDVF
;
A
#
# COMPACT_ATOMS: atom_id res chain seq x y z
N MET A 1 -15.59 0.67 8.85
CA MET A 1 -16.40 1.82 9.25
C MET A 1 -17.58 1.95 8.30
N LYS A 2 -18.79 1.95 8.83
CA LYS A 2 -20.05 2.13 8.10
C LYS A 2 -20.48 3.59 8.17
N LEU A 3 -21.26 4.04 7.19
CA LEU A 3 -21.70 5.44 7.12
C LEU A 3 -22.55 5.87 8.33
N HIS A 4 -23.39 4.97 8.86
CA HIS A 4 -24.19 5.24 10.06
C HIS A 4 -23.33 5.49 11.31
N GLU A 5 -22.17 4.83 11.42
CA GLU A 5 -21.26 5.02 12.57
C GLU A 5 -20.67 6.43 12.52
N ILE A 6 -20.31 6.90 11.31
CA ILE A 6 -19.84 8.27 11.07
C ILE A 6 -20.95 9.28 11.41
N ALA A 7 -22.15 9.07 10.86
CA ALA A 7 -23.30 9.94 11.10
C ALA A 7 -23.65 10.04 12.59
N SER A 8 -23.68 8.91 13.30
CA SER A 8 -23.93 8.86 14.74
C SER A 8 -22.82 9.51 15.56
N SER A 9 -21.55 9.34 15.19
CA SER A 9 -20.42 9.94 15.91
C SER A 9 -20.35 11.46 15.77
N LEU A 10 -20.89 12.00 14.68
CA LEU A 10 -20.90 13.43 14.36
C LEU A 10 -22.27 14.08 14.59
N GLU A 11 -23.27 13.32 15.04
CA GLU A 11 -24.66 13.75 15.24
C GLU A 11 -25.28 14.45 14.00
N ILE A 12 -24.90 13.98 12.80
CA ILE A 12 -25.42 14.48 11.52
C ILE A 12 -26.31 13.45 10.84
N SER A 13 -27.10 13.90 9.87
CA SER A 13 -27.89 12.98 9.04
C SER A 13 -26.99 12.12 8.14
N GLU A 14 -27.40 10.88 7.86
CA GLU A 14 -26.65 9.97 6.98
C GLU A 14 -26.45 10.55 5.57
N THR A 15 -27.42 11.31 5.05
CA THR A 15 -27.30 12.01 3.77
C THR A 15 -26.19 13.05 3.78
N SER A 16 -26.06 13.82 4.87
CA SER A 16 -25.01 14.83 5.02
C SER A 16 -23.64 14.16 5.17
N ALA A 17 -23.58 13.06 5.94
CA ALA A 17 -22.38 12.24 6.05
C ALA A 17 -21.97 11.67 4.69
N HIS A 18 -22.92 11.15 3.89
CA HIS A 18 -22.65 10.63 2.55
C HIS A 18 -22.04 11.71 1.65
N ARG A 19 -22.68 12.88 1.56
CA ARG A 19 -22.22 14.00 0.71
C ARG A 19 -20.83 14.45 1.12
N THR A 20 -20.58 14.61 2.41
CA THR A 20 -19.28 15.06 2.92
C THR A 20 -18.19 14.03 2.61
N VAL A 21 -18.44 12.74 2.89
CA VAL A 21 -17.44 11.68 2.67
C VAL A 21 -17.18 11.46 1.19
N SER A 22 -18.22 11.37 0.36
CA SER A 22 -18.12 11.08 -1.07
C SER A 22 -17.69 12.30 -1.87
N ASP A 23 -18.39 13.43 -1.72
CA ASP A 23 -18.33 14.52 -2.69
C ASP A 23 -17.37 15.63 -2.24
N GLU A 24 -17.34 15.94 -0.95
CA GLU A 24 -16.46 17.01 -0.40
C GLU A 24 -15.05 16.48 -0.11
N LEU A 25 -14.95 15.27 0.46
CA LEU A 25 -13.68 14.65 0.82
C LEU A 25 -13.15 13.67 -0.25
N GLY A 26 -13.98 13.29 -1.23
CA GLY A 26 -13.56 12.43 -2.34
C GLY A 26 -13.29 10.97 -1.94
N TYR A 27 -13.73 10.53 -0.76
CA TYR A 27 -13.53 9.14 -0.33
C TYR A 27 -14.45 8.19 -1.09
N ARG A 28 -13.92 7.01 -1.42
CA ARG A 28 -14.67 5.94 -2.07
C ARG A 28 -14.64 4.67 -1.25
N LYS A 29 -15.72 3.91 -1.32
CA LYS A 29 -15.77 2.58 -0.72
C LYS A 29 -14.81 1.66 -1.49
N VAL A 30 -13.81 1.16 -0.77
CA VAL A 30 -12.92 0.10 -1.27
C VAL A 30 -13.34 -1.24 -0.70
N ASN A 31 -13.21 -2.30 -1.49
CA ASN A 31 -13.37 -3.66 -1.01
C ASN A 31 -12.03 -4.18 -0.49
N ALA A 32 -12.04 -4.82 0.67
CA ALA A 32 -10.87 -5.57 1.14
C ALA A 32 -10.63 -6.77 0.20
N ARG A 33 -9.37 -7.03 -0.14
CA ARG A 33 -8.98 -8.26 -0.83
C ARG A 33 -8.81 -9.38 0.19
N TRP A 34 -9.14 -10.61 -0.20
CA TRP A 34 -8.89 -11.77 0.64
C TRP A 34 -7.39 -12.06 0.71
N VAL A 35 -6.86 -12.19 1.92
CA VAL A 35 -5.44 -12.48 2.17
C VAL A 35 -5.32 -13.76 3.00
N PRO A 36 -4.42 -14.70 2.65
CA PRO A 36 -4.37 -16.03 3.28
C PRO A 36 -4.05 -16.03 4.78
N LYS A 37 -3.33 -15.02 5.26
CA LYS A 37 -2.85 -14.95 6.65
C LYS A 37 -2.56 -13.49 7.03
N GLN A 38 -2.87 -13.15 8.27
CA GLN A 38 -2.40 -11.90 8.87
C GLN A 38 -0.91 -11.99 9.17
N LEU A 39 -0.12 -11.13 8.54
CA LEU A 39 1.32 -11.07 8.73
C LEU A 39 1.66 -10.35 10.03
N THR A 40 2.69 -10.83 10.71
CA THR A 40 3.31 -10.13 11.85
C THR A 40 4.43 -9.23 11.32
N ASP A 41 4.88 -8.29 12.13
CA ASP A 41 5.96 -7.37 11.74
C ASP A 41 7.23 -8.12 11.31
N ASN A 42 7.60 -9.20 12.03
CA ASN A 42 8.71 -10.07 11.64
C ASN A 42 8.49 -10.73 10.26
N HIS A 43 7.28 -11.18 9.93
CA HIS A 43 7.02 -11.73 8.60
C HIS A 43 7.16 -10.66 7.50
N LYS A 44 6.76 -9.41 7.77
CA LYS A 44 6.89 -8.30 6.83
C LYS A 44 8.35 -7.94 6.59
N GLU A 45 9.14 -7.86 7.65
CA GLU A 45 10.58 -7.62 7.59
C GLU A 45 11.30 -8.70 6.77
N GLN A 46 11.03 -9.98 7.06
CA GLN A 46 11.59 -11.08 6.29
C GLN A 46 11.21 -11.02 4.80
N ARG A 47 9.94 -10.70 4.49
CA ARG A 47 9.50 -10.53 3.09
C ARG A 47 10.24 -9.40 2.40
N LEU A 48 10.41 -8.26 3.07
CA LEU A 48 11.14 -7.11 2.55
C LEU A 48 12.58 -7.47 2.22
N ASP A 49 13.29 -8.14 3.14
CA ASP A 49 14.69 -8.52 2.94
C ASP A 49 14.87 -9.49 1.78
N ILE A 50 13.99 -10.49 1.67
CA ILE A 50 13.98 -11.42 0.54
C ILE A 50 13.72 -10.67 -0.76
N CYS A 51 12.72 -9.79 -0.81
CA CYS A 51 12.40 -9.00 -1.99
C CYS A 51 13.56 -8.08 -2.41
N ARG A 52 14.23 -7.43 -1.45
CA ARG A 52 15.42 -6.60 -1.70
C ARG A 52 16.54 -7.42 -2.32
N GLU A 53 16.83 -8.60 -1.77
CA GLU A 53 17.88 -9.47 -2.30
C GLU A 53 17.53 -9.98 -3.72
N LEU A 54 16.29 -10.39 -3.95
CA LEU A 54 15.83 -10.82 -5.27
C LEU A 54 15.92 -9.68 -6.30
N LEU A 55 15.54 -8.46 -5.92
CA LEU A 55 15.67 -7.27 -6.76
C LEU A 55 17.14 -6.95 -7.06
N ARG A 56 18.03 -7.00 -6.07
CA ARG A 56 19.47 -6.78 -6.22
C ARG A 56 20.07 -7.81 -7.19
N ARG A 57 19.72 -9.08 -7.04
CA ARG A 57 20.15 -10.18 -7.93
C ARG A 57 19.62 -9.99 -9.35
N SER A 58 18.34 -9.66 -9.50
CA SER A 58 17.73 -9.38 -10.81
C SER A 58 18.43 -8.23 -11.52
N LYS A 59 18.69 -7.10 -10.83
CA LYS A 59 19.44 -5.97 -11.36
C LYS A 59 20.86 -6.37 -11.77
N SER A 60 21.54 -7.17 -10.96
CA SER A 60 22.90 -7.65 -11.25
C SER A 60 22.95 -8.62 -12.44
N SER A 61 21.95 -9.48 -12.58
CA SER A 61 21.78 -10.40 -13.72
C SER A 61 21.31 -9.68 -14.99
N ARG A 62 20.62 -8.53 -14.85
CA ARG A 62 20.23 -7.66 -15.98
C ARG A 62 21.41 -6.83 -16.49
N ARG A 63 22.43 -6.55 -15.66
CA ARG A 63 23.70 -5.93 -16.09
C ARG A 63 24.52 -6.80 -17.04
N VAL A 64 24.40 -8.14 -16.97
CA VAL A 64 25.08 -9.05 -17.92
C VAL A 64 24.37 -9.21 -19.27
N HIS A 65 23.15 -8.69 -19.43
CA HIS A 65 22.36 -8.79 -20.68
C HIS A 65 22.14 -7.44 -21.42
N GLY A 66 22.82 -6.37 -21.03
CA GLY A 66 23.07 -5.20 -21.89
C GLY A 66 22.03 -4.06 -21.92
N HIS A 67 22.59 -2.86 -22.07
CA HIS A 67 22.04 -1.54 -22.42
C HIS A 67 21.62 -0.57 -21.30
N THR A 68 22.25 0.61 -21.40
CA THR A 68 22.27 1.78 -20.54
C THR A 68 20.91 2.46 -20.39
N ALA A 69 20.53 2.82 -19.15
CA ALA A 69 19.76 4.03 -18.87
C ALA A 69 19.81 4.35 -17.38
N ASN A 70 20.43 5.50 -17.07
CA ASN A 70 20.32 6.34 -15.87
C ASN A 70 20.52 5.67 -14.50
N ALA A 71 21.72 5.92 -13.96
CA ALA A 71 21.95 6.03 -12.53
C ALA A 71 21.10 7.20 -11.99
N GLY A 72 19.98 6.88 -11.36
CA GLY A 72 19.09 7.83 -10.71
C GLY A 72 17.90 7.05 -10.15
N GLY A 73 18.01 6.61 -8.90
CA GLY A 73 16.98 5.80 -8.27
C GLY A 73 17.47 5.25 -6.95
N ASP A 74 17.95 6.16 -6.11
CA ASP A 74 18.25 5.88 -4.72
C ASP A 74 16.99 5.39 -4.03
N PHE A 75 17.15 4.25 -3.35
CA PHE A 75 16.39 3.82 -2.18
C PHE A 75 14.86 3.94 -2.32
N LEU A 76 14.21 2.84 -2.76
CA LEU A 76 12.80 2.62 -2.40
C LEU A 76 12.74 2.60 -0.87
N ASP A 77 12.30 3.71 -0.31
CA ASP A 77 12.21 3.97 1.11
C ASP A 77 11.32 2.90 1.77
N TYR A 78 11.55 2.65 3.06
CA TYR A 78 10.75 1.71 3.85
C TYR A 78 9.26 2.07 3.77
N ASP A 79 8.94 3.36 3.66
CA ASP A 79 7.59 3.90 3.52
C ASP A 79 6.96 3.59 2.14
N GLU A 80 7.73 3.62 1.06
CA GLU A 80 7.25 3.31 -0.29
C GLU A 80 7.09 1.79 -0.50
N MET A 81 8.00 0.98 0.06
CA MET A 81 7.83 -0.48 0.08
C MET A 81 6.68 -0.92 0.99
N ARG A 82 6.32 -0.11 2.00
CA ARG A 82 5.19 -0.40 2.89
C ARG A 82 3.89 -0.52 2.12
N LEU A 83 3.65 0.32 1.10
CA LEU A 83 2.47 0.18 0.24
C LEU A 83 2.46 -1.13 -0.56
N ILE A 84 3.62 -1.67 -0.93
CA ILE A 84 3.68 -2.92 -1.70
C ILE A 84 3.55 -4.14 -0.78
N VAL A 85 4.04 -4.07 0.46
CA VAL A 85 4.03 -5.21 1.38
C VAL A 85 2.82 -5.23 2.32
N ASP A 86 2.25 -4.08 2.68
CA ASP A 86 1.06 -3.95 3.55
C ASP A 86 -0.27 -3.94 2.79
N VAL A 87 -0.26 -3.89 1.44
CA VAL A 87 -1.45 -4.14 0.61
C VAL A 87 -1.77 -5.65 0.51
N PHE A 88 -0.96 -6.52 1.14
CA PHE A 88 -1.16 -7.98 1.21
C PHE A 88 -0.96 -8.55 2.62
#